data_AF-W1YV64-F1
#
_entry.id   AF-W1YV64-F1
#
_cell.length_a   1.000
_cell.length_b   1.000
_cell.length_c   1.000
_cell.angle_alpha   90.00
_cell.angle_beta   90.00
_cell.angle_gamma   90.00
#
_symmetry.space_group_name_H-M   'P 1'
#
loop_
_entity.id
_entity.type
_entity.pdbx_description
1 polymer ?
#
loop_
_entity_poly.entity_id
_entity_poly.type
_entity_poly.pdbx_seq_one_letter_code
_entity_poly.pdbx_strand_id
1 'polypeptide(L)' 'KLIQLEHISNGGLVSSLVEQRAVFKKAIACNAAAIILIHNHPSGDSRPSDEDIRLTKLFVSAGQFMGIPVL' A
#
# COMPACT_ATOMS: atom_id res chain seq x y z
N LYS A 1 -7.26 12.89 9.23
CA LYS A 1 -6.93 13.94 8.22
C LYS A 1 -6.00 13.31 7.20
N LEU A 2 -6.30 13.42 5.90
CA LEU A 2 -5.34 13.03 4.85
C LEU A 2 -4.20 14.07 4.84
N ILE A 3 -2.96 13.62 5.02
CA ILE A 3 -1.79 14.49 5.07
C ILE A 3 -0.96 14.47 3.78
N GLN A 4 -1.01 13.35 3.04
CA GLN A 4 -0.30 13.18 1.78
C GLN A 4 -0.96 12.05 0.97
N LEU A 5 -0.94 12.19 -0.36
CA LEU A 5 -1.31 11.15 -1.32
C LEU A 5 -0.08 10.81 -2.14
N GLU A 6 0.31 9.54 -2.16
CA GLU A 6 1.50 9.07 -2.86
C GLU A 6 1.12 8.05 -3.91
N HIS A 7 1.56 8.28 -5.14
CA HIS A 7 1.43 7.31 -6.21
C HIS A 7 2.61 6.33 -6.14
N ILE A 8 2.33 5.07 -5.77
CA ILE A 8 3.37 4.09 -5.43
C ILE A 8 3.81 3.27 -6.65
N SER A 9 2.88 2.87 -7.50
CA SER A 9 3.17 2.04 -8.67
C SER A 9 2.10 2.23 -9.73
N ASN A 10 2.50 2.21 -11.00
CA ASN A 10 1.60 1.94 -12.12
C ASN A 10 1.73 0.45 -12.46
N GLY A 11 0.59 -0.25 -12.54
CA GLY A 11 0.57 -1.68 -12.90
C GLY A 11 1.24 -1.96 -14.25
N GLY A 12 1.94 -3.09 -14.35
CA GLY A 12 2.49 -3.63 -15.59
C GLY A 12 1.78 -4.92 -16.02
N LEU A 13 2.23 -5.55 -17.10
CA LEU A 13 1.59 -6.73 -17.71
C LEU A 13 1.47 -7.96 -16.78
N VAL A 14 2.24 -8.03 -15.68
CA VAL A 14 2.40 -9.26 -14.88
C VAL A 14 2.25 -9.04 -13.36
N SER A 15 2.63 -7.87 -12.82
CA SER A 15 2.29 -7.41 -11.46
C SER A 15 2.84 -6.01 -11.22
N SER A 16 2.35 -5.31 -10.19
CA SER A 16 3.01 -4.11 -9.65
C SER A 16 3.96 -4.51 -8.52
N LEU A 17 5.27 -4.39 -8.75
CA LEU A 17 6.28 -4.52 -7.70
C LEU A 17 6.18 -3.31 -6.76
N VAL A 18 5.70 -3.53 -5.55
CA VAL A 18 5.61 -2.51 -4.50
C VAL A 18 6.49 -2.92 -3.33
N GLU A 19 7.57 -2.19 -3.10
CA GLU A 19 8.45 -2.42 -1.97
C GLU A 19 7.91 -1.72 -0.70
N GLN A 20 7.56 -2.49 0.34
CA GLN A 20 7.03 -1.93 1.60
C GLN A 20 7.98 -0.90 2.21
N ARG A 21 9.30 -1.14 2.16
CA ARG A 21 10.32 -0.22 2.70
C ARG A 21 10.23 1.18 2.09
N ALA A 22 9.90 1.29 0.79
CA ALA A 22 9.81 2.58 0.11
C ALA A 22 8.55 3.33 0.54
N VAL A 23 7.44 2.62 0.72
CA VAL A 23 6.18 3.17 1.23
C VAL A 23 6.34 3.65 2.67
N PHE A 24 6.87 2.81 3.56
CA PHE A 24 7.05 3.18 4.96
C PHE A 24 8.11 4.28 5.15
N LYS A 25 9.17 4.32 4.33
CA LYS A 25 10.11 5.45 4.32
C LYS A 25 9.41 6.79 4.10
N LYS A 26 8.46 6.84 3.15
CA LYS A 26 7.65 8.03 2.90
C LYS A 26 6.70 8.33 4.06
N ALA A 27 5.98 7.31 4.56
CA ALA A 27 5.08 7.48 5.70
C ALA A 27 5.79 8.06 6.93
N ILE A 28 7.00 7.58 7.23
CA ILE A 28 7.85 8.11 8.30
C ILE A 28 8.26 9.55 8.02
N ALA A 29 8.73 9.86 6.80
CA ALA A 29 9.13 11.23 6.43
C ALA A 29 7.97 12.24 6.55
N CYS A 30 6.72 11.80 6.33
CA CYS A 30 5.51 12.60 6.47
C CYS A 30 4.97 12.69 7.90
N ASN A 31 5.60 12.02 8.88
CA ASN A 31 5.07 11.81 10.23
C ASN A 31 3.64 11.23 10.22
N ALA A 32 3.38 10.26 9.33
CA ALA A 32 2.08 9.63 9.22
C ALA A 32 1.78 8.75 10.44
N ALA A 33 0.60 8.95 11.04
CA ALA A 33 0.11 8.11 12.14
C ALA A 33 -0.42 6.75 11.66
N ALA A 34 -0.81 6.64 10.39
CA ALA A 34 -1.32 5.44 9.74
C ALA A 34 -1.26 5.63 8.21
N ILE A 35 -1.44 4.54 7.45
CA ILE A 35 -1.54 4.56 5.99
C ILE A 35 -2.82 3.87 5.50
N ILE A 36 -3.29 4.25 4.31
CA ILE A 36 -4.35 3.57 3.57
C ILE A 36 -3.75 3.12 2.25
N LEU A 37 -4.01 1.87 1.85
CA LEU A 37 -3.62 1.33 0.56
C LEU A 37 -4.81 1.35 -0.39
N ILE A 38 -4.58 1.83 -1.62
CA ILE A 38 -5.60 1.89 -2.66
C ILE A 38 -4.99 1.27 -3.92
N HIS A 39 -5.71 0.33 -4.52
CA HIS A 39 -5.38 -0.27 -5.80
C HIS A 39 -6.59 -0.18 -6.71
N ASN A 40 -6.38 0.23 -7.96
CA ASN A 40 -7.44 0.39 -8.95
C ASN A 40 -7.25 -0.62 -10.09
N HIS A 41 -8.34 -1.33 -10.42
CA HIS A 41 -8.40 -2.22 -11.58
C HIS A 41 -9.03 -1.48 -12.76
N PRO A 42 -8.31 -1.22 -13.87
CA PRO A 42 -8.87 -0.53 -15.04
C PRO A 42 -10.04 -1.28 -15.71
N SER A 43 -10.16 -2.59 -15.44
CA SER A 43 -11.28 -3.42 -15.90
C SER A 43 -12.63 -3.05 -15.26
N GLY A 44 -12.62 -2.30 -14.15
CA GLY A 44 -13.80 -1.97 -13.35
C GLY A 44 -14.23 -3.08 -12.38
N ASP A 45 -13.58 -4.24 -12.40
CA ASP A 45 -13.82 -5.32 -11.44
C ASP A 45 -13.01 -5.07 -10.17
N SER A 46 -13.69 -4.92 -9.03
CA SER A 46 -13.06 -4.66 -7.73
C SER A 46 -12.75 -5.91 -6.93
N ARG A 47 -12.96 -7.12 -7.48
CA ARG A 47 -12.59 -8.37 -6.81
C ARG A 47 -11.08 -8.40 -6.60
N PRO A 48 -10.59 -8.56 -5.35
CA PRO A 48 -9.17 -8.61 -5.10
C PRO A 48 -8.58 -9.90 -5.67
N SER A 49 -7.41 -9.80 -6.28
CA SER A 49 -6.60 -10.97 -6.66
C SER A 49 -5.92 -11.58 -5.44
N ASP A 50 -5.43 -12.82 -5.57
CA ASP A 50 -4.60 -13.46 -4.53
C ASP A 50 -3.35 -12.63 -4.21
N GLU A 51 -2.80 -11.93 -5.21
CA GLU A 51 -1.68 -11.02 -5.05
C GLU A 51 -2.06 -9.78 -4.20
N ASP A 52 -3.22 -9.17 -4.46
CA ASP A 52 -3.74 -8.04 -3.68
C ASP A 52 -3.90 -8.43 -2.20
N ILE A 53 -4.45 -9.63 -1.95
CA ILE A 53 -4.62 -10.16 -0.59
C ILE A 53 -3.26 -10.41 0.07
N ARG A 54 -2.31 -11.02 -0.66
CA ARG A 54 -0.97 -11.30 -0.12
C ARG A 54 -0.22 -10.01 0.23
N LEU A 55 -0.20 -9.04 -0.69
CA LEU A 55 0.46 -7.76 -0.48
C LEU A 55 -0.15 -7.01 0.69
N THR A 56 -1.48 -6.94 0.77
CA THR A 56 -2.19 -6.29 1.88
C THR A 56 -1.77 -6.89 3.22
N LYS A 57 -1.72 -8.23 3.33
CA LYS A 57 -1.27 -8.90 4.56
C LYS A 57 0.17 -8.53 4.96
N LEU A 58 1.09 -8.50 3.99
CA LEU A 58 2.48 -8.11 4.24
C LEU A 58 2.58 -6.66 4.76
N PHE A 59 1.79 -5.75 4.17
CA PHE A 59 1.74 -4.36 4.60
C PHE A 59 1.15 -4.20 5.99
N VAL A 60 0.08 -4.93 6.32
CA VAL A 60 -0.52 -4.92 7.66
C VAL A 60 0.49 -5.38 8.71
N SER A 61 1.18 -6.49 8.47
CA SER A 61 2.22 -6.99 9.39
C SER A 61 3.38 -6.00 9.55
N ALA A 62 3.86 -5.41 8.45
CA ALA A 62 4.92 -4.41 8.49
C ALA A 62 4.47 -3.14 9.23
N GLY A 63 3.25 -2.67 8.98
CA GLY A 63 2.69 -1.49 9.64
C GLY A 63 2.54 -1.66 11.15
N GLN A 64 2.09 -2.84 11.59
CA GLN A 64 2.07 -3.19 13.01
C GLN A 64 3.46 -3.16 13.63
N PHE A 65 4.46 -3.76 12.98
CA PHE A 65 5.83 -3.76 13.47
C PHE A 65 6.44 -2.35 13.55
N MET A 66 6.14 -1.50 12.58
CA MET A 66 6.68 -0.14 12.49
C MET A 66 5.93 0.88 13.36
N GLY A 67 4.79 0.51 13.96
CA GLY A 67 3.92 1.46 14.68
C GLY A 67 3.16 2.42 13.76
N ILE A 68 3.02 2.08 12.47
CA ILE A 68 2.26 2.84 11.46
C ILE A 68 1.23 1.89 10.85
N PRO A 69 0.06 1.69 11.48
CA PRO A 69 -0.92 0.72 11.02
C PRO A 69 -1.46 1.03 9.62
N VAL A 70 -1.83 -0.02 8.91
CA VAL A 70 -2.66 0.05 7.70
C VAL A 70 -4.13 0.04 8.16
N LEU A 71 -4.91 1.02 7.71
CA LEU A 71 -6.35 1.16 8.05
C LEU A 71 -7.26 0.37 7.12
#